data_AF-A0A8S8Z0E5-F1
#
_entry.id   AF-A0A8S8Z0E5-F1
#
_cell.length_a   1.000
_cell.length_b   1.000
_cell.length_c   1.000
_cell.angle_alpha   90.00
_cell.angle_beta   90.00
_cell.angle_gamma   90.00
#
_symmetry.space_group_name_H-M   'P 1'
#
loop_
_entity.id
_entity.type
_entity.pdbx_description
1 polymer ?
#
loop_
_entity_poly.entity_id
_entity_poly.type
_entity_poly.pdbx_seq_one_letter_code
_entity_poly.pdbx_strand_id
1 'polypeptide(L)' 'MTMLEYKVVGHTNNKKLEVELNKLAKEGWEVVAGGVGSWPYSQFVMKRLV' A
#
# COMPACT_ATOMS: atom_id res chain seq x y z
N MET A 1 -16.71 15.35 9.83
CA MET A 1 -16.33 14.92 8.47
C MET A 1 -15.11 14.06 8.61
N THR A 2 -15.18 12.77 8.30
CA THR A 2 -14.00 11.88 8.24
C THR A 2 -13.24 12.18 6.95
N MET A 3 -11.95 12.47 7.04
CA MET A 3 -11.12 12.66 5.86
C MET A 3 -10.45 11.34 5.50
N LEU A 4 -10.38 11.05 4.20
CA LEU A 4 -9.68 9.87 3.68
C LEU A 4 -8.38 10.32 3.04
N GLU A 5 -7.28 9.82 3.57
CA GLU A 5 -5.97 9.91 2.93
C GLU A 5 -5.75 8.70 2.03
N TYR A 6 -5.09 8.93 0.89
CA TYR A 6 -4.72 7.88 -0.05
C TYR A 6 -3.22 7.93 -0.34
N LYS A 7 -2.61 6.76 -0.51
CA LYS A 7 -1.20 6.63 -0.87
C LYS A 7 -0.99 5.44 -1.79
N VAL A 8 -0.03 5.55 -2.71
CA VAL A 8 0.42 4.42 -3.56
C VAL A 8 1.76 3.94 -3.05
N VAL A 9 1.90 2.63 -2.87
CA VAL A 9 3.12 1.97 -2.41
C VAL A 9 3.47 0.89 -3.41
N GLY A 10 4.67 0.96 -3.96
CA GLY A 10 5.12 0.01 -4.96
C GLY A 10 6.60 -0.29 -4.81
N HIS A 11 6.96 -1.55 -5.03
CA HIS A 11 8.37 -1.94 -5.03
C HIS A 11 8.63 -2.97 -6.11
N THR A 12 9.84 -2.90 -6.69
CA THR A 12 10.41 -3.93 -7.56
C THR A 12 10.78 -5.23 -6.83
N ASN A 13 10.69 -5.26 -5.50
CA ASN A 13 11.10 -6.37 -4.66
C ASN A 13 9.97 -6.66 -3.68
N ASN A 14 9.32 -7.80 -3.86
CA ASN A 14 8.14 -8.19 -3.09
C ASN A 14 8.41 -8.27 -1.58
N LYS A 15 9.62 -8.68 -1.15
CA LYS A 15 9.96 -8.72 0.29
C LYS A 15 9.98 -7.34 0.92
N LYS A 16 10.52 -6.34 0.21
CA LYS A 16 10.53 -4.96 0.70
C LYS A 16 9.12 -4.37 0.71
N LEU A 17 8.33 -4.68 -0.32
CA LEU A 17 6.93 -4.27 -0.40
C LEU A 17 6.11 -4.83 0.76
N GLU A 18 6.26 -6.13 1.07
CA GLU A 18 5.57 -6.77 2.18
C GLU A 18 5.92 -6.13 3.53
N VAL A 19 7.19 -5.81 3.77
CA VAL A 19 7.63 -5.11 4.98
C VAL A 19 6.99 -3.71 5.09
N GLU A 20 6.94 -2.97 3.99
CA GLU A 20 6.36 -1.62 3.97
C GLU A 20 4.83 -1.64 4.15
N LEU A 21 4.13 -2.55 3.47
CA LEU A 21 2.69 -2.75 3.64
C LEU A 21 2.34 -3.14 5.08
N ASN A 22 3.11 -4.05 5.69
CA ASN A 22 2.91 -4.45 7.09
C ASN A 22 3.16 -3.29 8.07
N LYS A 23 4.13 -2.41 7.78
CA LYS A 23 4.35 -1.21 8.57
C LYS A 23 3.17 -0.25 8.46
N LEU A 24 2.69 0.00 7.25
CA LEU A 24 1.56 0.90 6.98
C LEU A 24 0.25 0.35 7.57
N ALA A 25 0.03 -0.97 7.54
CA ALA A 25 -1.10 -1.61 8.19
C ALA A 25 -1.13 -1.34 9.71
N LYS A 26 0.04 -1.37 10.38
CA LYS A 26 0.16 -0.99 11.81
C LYS A 26 -0.10 0.50 12.07
N GLU A 27 0.14 1.35 11.07
CA GLU A 27 -0.15 2.79 11.09
C GLU A 27 -1.61 3.12 10.71
N GLY A 28 -2.46 2.10 10.54
CA GLY A 28 -3.88 2.23 10.24
C GLY A 28 -4.21 2.38 8.75
N TRP A 29 -3.26 2.12 7.85
CA TRP A 29 -3.51 2.10 6.41
C TRP A 29 -4.10 0.77 5.96
N GLU A 30 -5.10 0.83 5.10
CA GLU A 30 -5.78 -0.32 4.51
C GLU A 30 -5.53 -0.38 3.00
N VAL A 31 -5.25 -1.56 2.46
CA VAL A 31 -5.13 -1.77 1.01
C VAL A 31 -6.52 -1.68 0.37
N VAL A 32 -6.66 -0.86 -0.66
CA VAL A 32 -7.93 -0.63 -1.39
C VAL A 32 -7.88 -1.23 -2.78
N ALA A 33 -6.72 -1.18 -3.41
CA ALA A 33 -6.49 -1.79 -4.72
C ALA A 33 -5.05 -2.31 -4.78
N GLY A 34 -4.87 -3.48 -5.38
CA GLY A 34 -3.56 -4.06 -5.65
C GLY A 34 -3.43 -4.36 -7.14
N GLY A 35 -2.40 -3.81 -7.76
CA GLY A 35 -1.99 -4.17 -9.11
C GLY A 35 -0.70 -4.96 -9.05
N VAL A 36 -0.76 -6.24 -9.39
CA VAL A 36 0.45 -6.97 -9.79
C VAL A 36 0.76 -6.50 -11.20
N GLY A 37 1.44 -5.34 -11.31
CA GLY A 37 1.97 -4.88 -12.58
C GLY A 37 2.93 -5.92 -13.14
N SER A 38 3.10 -5.91 -14.47
CA SER A 38 4.08 -6.74 -15.17
C SER A 38 5.39 -6.80 -14.37
N TRP A 39 5.75 -8.03 -13.96
CA TRP A 39 6.93 -8.36 -13.16
C TRP A 39 8.13 -7.51 -13.63
N PRO A 40 8.83 -6.77 -12.76
CA PRO A 40 8.91 -6.88 -11.29
C PRO A 40 8.09 -5.86 -10.47
N TYR A 41 7.17 -5.09 -11.04
CA TYR A 41 6.57 -3.93 -10.33
C TYR A 41 5.22 -4.23 -9.69
N SER A 42 5.23 -4.69 -8.44
CA SER A 42 4.01 -4.78 -7.62
C SER A 42 3.68 -3.42 -7.02
N GLN A 43 2.43 -2.96 -7.15
CA GLN A 43 1.94 -1.68 -6.61
C GLN A 43 0.59 -1.84 -5.91
N PHE A 44 0.41 -1.12 -4.80
CA PHE A 44 -0.80 -1.13 -3.99
C PHE A 44 -1.23 0.29 -3.67
N VAL A 45 -2.52 0.55 -3.78
CA VAL A 45 -3.16 1.77 -3.30
C VAL A 45 -3.70 1.49 -1.90
N MET A 46 -3.35 2.34 -0.95
CA MET A 46 -3.80 2.27 0.44
C MET A 46 -4.60 3.52 0.80
N LYS A 47 -5.52 3.37 1.76
CA LYS A 47 -6.28 4.47 2.37
C LYS A 47 -6.12 4.48 3.89
N ARG A 48 -6.36 5.62 4.53
CA ARG A 48 -6.48 5.74 5.99
C ARG A 48 -7.50 6.80 6.35
N LEU A 49 -8.23 6.60 7.45
CA LEU A 49 -9.11 7.60 8.04
C LEU A 49 -8.31 8.56 8.93
N VAL A 50 -8.58 9.86 8.79
CA VAL A 50 -8.00 10.95 9.59
C VAL A 50 -9.10 11.80 10.21
#